data_AF-A0A1G4XJI0-F1
#
_entry.id   AF-A0A1G4XJI0-F1
#
_cell.length_a   1.000
_cell.length_b   1.000
_cell.length_c   1.000
_cell.angle_alpha   90.00
_cell.angle_beta   90.00
_cell.angle_gamma   90.00
#
_symmetry.space_group_name_H-M   'P 1'
#
loop_
_entity.id
_entity.type
_entity.pdbx_description
1 polymer ?
#
loop_
_entity_poly.entity_id
_entity_poly.type
_entity_poly.pdbx_seq_one_letter_code
_entity_poly.pdbx_strand_id
1 'polypeptide(L)'
;MKILRISLLTVSLSICSAGAVTFNLGKDIQQCLTLPADGDGDGDGDGDGDKKNQTQCKNELKEKSQKSLEETITKIKKLINNNYDTPYHLNDPEGSEIKDLFWERFNKSQQLWIASRNEFCAASALLVGEWAASQDDLQTQCIINQNNDREQLLKATYIK
;
A
#
# COMPACT_ATOMS: atom_id res chain seq x y z
N MET A 1 40.25 57.92 26.36
CA MET A 1 40.16 56.64 25.62
C MET A 1 38.74 56.09 25.80
N LYS A 2 38.00 55.88 24.70
CA LYS A 2 36.64 55.31 24.70
C LYS A 2 36.74 53.79 24.59
N ILE A 3 36.21 53.07 25.58
CA ILE A 3 36.09 51.61 25.53
C ILE A 3 34.78 51.28 24.81
N LEU A 4 34.88 50.70 23.61
CA LEU A 4 33.76 50.20 22.83
C LEU A 4 33.08 49.05 23.59
N ARG A 5 31.79 49.19 23.89
CA ARG A 5 30.93 48.08 24.34
C ARG A 5 30.52 47.28 23.10
N ILE A 6 31.02 46.06 22.95
CA ILE A 6 30.56 45.12 21.94
C ILE A 6 29.36 44.38 22.53
N SER A 7 28.16 44.75 22.08
CA SER A 7 26.94 44.01 22.42
C SER A 7 26.87 42.73 21.58
N LEU A 8 26.99 41.58 22.22
CA LEU A 8 26.71 40.28 21.63
C LEU A 8 25.19 40.18 21.35
N LEU A 9 24.81 40.23 20.07
CA LEU A 9 23.47 39.86 19.62
C LEU A 9 23.39 38.33 19.60
N THR A 10 22.73 37.75 20.61
CA THR A 10 22.36 36.34 20.63
C THR A 10 21.29 36.11 19.57
N VAL A 11 21.68 35.57 18.41
CA VAL A 11 20.75 35.03 17.42
C VAL A 11 20.10 33.80 18.05
N SER A 12 18.88 33.97 18.53
CA SER A 12 18.04 32.87 18.98
C SER A 12 17.72 31.99 17.77
N LEU A 13 18.44 30.87 17.63
CA LEU A 13 18.02 29.79 16.73
C LEU A 13 16.67 29.27 17.22
N SER A 14 15.61 29.68 16.53
CA SER A 14 14.31 29.02 16.64
C SER A 14 14.50 27.57 16.19
N ILE A 15 14.59 26.66 17.16
CA ILE A 15 14.61 25.22 16.93
C ILE A 15 13.22 24.89 16.38
N CYS A 16 13.12 24.64 15.07
CA CYS A 16 11.92 24.05 14.48
C CYS A 16 11.72 22.68 15.13
N SER A 17 10.82 22.59 16.10
CA SER A 17 10.37 21.31 16.65
C SER A 17 9.48 20.64 15.61
N ALA A 18 10.10 20.00 14.63
CA ALA A 18 9.43 19.08 13.75
C ALA A 18 9.00 17.87 14.60
N GLY A 19 7.70 17.76 14.89
CA GLY A 19 7.16 16.55 15.49
C GLY A 19 7.38 15.40 14.52
N ALA A 20 8.26 14.46 14.87
CA ALA A 20 8.50 13.27 14.06
C ALA A 20 7.24 12.40 14.07
N VAL A 21 6.63 12.21 12.90
CA VAL A 21 5.57 11.21 12.74
C VAL A 21 6.22 9.84 12.92
N THR A 22 5.72 9.04 13.85
CA THR A 22 6.22 7.67 14.07
C THR A 22 5.62 6.75 13.02
N PHE A 23 6.47 6.20 12.15
CA PHE A 23 6.05 5.19 11.19
C PHE A 23 6.38 3.79 11.70
N ASN A 24 5.41 2.90 11.67
CA ASN A 24 5.58 1.52 12.10
C ASN A 24 5.64 0.62 10.86
N LEU A 25 6.81 0.02 10.62
CA LEU A 25 6.97 -1.02 9.62
C LEU A 25 6.36 -2.31 10.15
N GLY A 26 5.48 -2.93 9.36
CA GLY A 26 4.83 -4.18 9.74
C GLY A 26 5.85 -5.31 9.91
N LYS A 27 5.47 -6.33 10.69
CA LYS A 27 6.33 -7.47 11.01
C LYS A 27 6.88 -8.17 9.76
N ASP A 28 6.09 -8.23 8.70
CA ASP A 28 6.47 -8.92 7.47
C ASP A 28 7.56 -8.16 6.70
N ILE A 29 7.48 -6.83 6.62
CA ILE A 29 8.56 -6.01 6.03
C ILE A 29 9.81 -6.08 6.90
N GLN A 30 9.66 -6.02 8.23
CA GLN A 30 10.80 -6.19 9.16
C GLN A 30 11.52 -7.52 8.98
N GLN A 31 10.80 -8.61 8.68
CA GLN A 31 11.41 -9.90 8.33
C GLN A 31 12.18 -9.83 7.00
N CYS A 32 11.68 -9.10 6.00
CA CYS A 32 12.45 -8.91 4.77
C CYS A 32 13.76 -8.15 5.02
N LEU A 33 13.79 -7.22 5.98
CA LEU A 33 15.01 -6.45 6.31
C LEU A 33 16.12 -7.29 6.95
N THR A 34 15.84 -8.53 7.37
CA THR A 34 16.89 -9.45 7.84
C THR A 34 17.62 -10.17 6.72
N LEU A 35 17.16 -10.05 5.47
CA LEU A 35 17.78 -10.65 4.29
C LEU A 35 18.91 -9.75 3.73
N PRO A 36 19.83 -10.31 2.91
CA PRO A 36 20.81 -9.51 2.19
C PRO A 36 20.16 -8.45 1.30
N ALA A 37 20.74 -7.24 1.28
CA ALA A 37 20.21 -6.10 0.52
C ALA A 37 20.16 -6.41 -0.99
N ASP A 38 21.23 -6.98 -1.53
CA ASP A 38 21.36 -7.42 -2.91
C ASP A 38 21.62 -8.94 -2.98
N GLY A 39 21.28 -9.55 -4.11
CA GLY A 39 21.62 -10.94 -4.38
C GLY A 39 23.10 -11.07 -4.65
N ASP A 40 23.91 -11.30 -3.61
CA ASP A 40 25.34 -11.51 -3.75
C ASP A 40 25.61 -12.83 -4.49
N GLY A 41 25.77 -12.71 -5.81
CA GLY A 41 26.35 -13.72 -6.67
C GLY A 41 27.87 -13.74 -6.49
N ASP A 42 28.33 -14.22 -5.34
CA ASP A 42 29.70 -14.73 -5.24
C ASP A 42 29.67 -16.19 -5.70
N GLY A 43 29.89 -16.35 -7.00
CA GLY A 43 29.93 -17.65 -7.66
C GLY A 43 31.11 -18.48 -7.20
N ASP A 44 30.90 -19.29 -6.19
CA ASP A 44 31.59 -20.56 -6.01
C ASP A 44 30.53 -21.66 -6.01
N GLY A 45 30.64 -22.54 -7.01
CA GLY A 45 29.63 -23.53 -7.37
C GLY A 45 29.24 -24.49 -6.24
N ASP A 46 28.10 -25.14 -6.50
CA ASP A 46 27.46 -26.22 -5.73
C ASP A 46 26.52 -25.76 -4.61
N GLY A 47 25.26 -25.49 -4.97
CA GLY A 47 24.18 -25.42 -3.98
C GLY A 47 22.89 -24.80 -4.48
N ASP A 48 21.92 -25.67 -4.80
CA ASP A 48 20.51 -25.36 -5.06
C ASP A 48 19.92 -24.51 -3.91
N GLY A 49 19.64 -23.23 -4.16
CA GLY A 49 19.04 -22.35 -3.17
C GLY A 49 18.96 -20.91 -3.66
N ASP A 50 17.83 -20.52 -4.24
CA ASP A 50 17.47 -19.13 -4.52
C ASP A 50 17.61 -18.29 -3.24
N LYS A 51 18.76 -17.64 -3.03
CA LYS A 51 18.96 -16.74 -1.90
C LYS A 51 18.07 -15.51 -2.11
N LYS A 52 16.89 -15.51 -1.49
CA LYS A 52 15.98 -14.37 -1.51
C LYS A 52 16.64 -13.14 -0.92
N ASN A 53 16.63 -12.03 -1.64
CA ASN A 53 17.07 -10.72 -1.16
C ASN A 53 15.90 -9.89 -0.60
N GLN A 54 16.21 -8.76 0.04
CA GLN A 54 15.19 -7.89 0.64
C GLN A 54 14.14 -7.43 -0.40
N THR A 55 14.59 -7.04 -1.59
CA THR A 55 13.72 -6.52 -2.66
C THR A 55 12.72 -7.58 -3.14
N GLN A 56 13.19 -8.81 -3.38
CA GLN A 56 12.34 -9.94 -3.76
C GLN A 56 11.30 -10.23 -2.68
N CYS A 57 11.73 -10.31 -1.41
CA CYS A 57 10.82 -10.54 -0.29
C CYS A 57 9.72 -9.47 -0.19
N LYS A 58 10.08 -8.19 -0.31
CA LYS A 58 9.13 -7.06 -0.25
C LYS A 58 8.12 -7.12 -1.41
N ASN A 59 8.60 -7.41 -2.62
CA ASN A 59 7.74 -7.56 -3.79
C ASN A 59 6.77 -8.74 -3.65
N GLU A 60 7.24 -9.89 -3.18
CA GLU A 60 6.39 -11.06 -2.93
C GLU A 60 5.29 -10.77 -1.90
N LEU A 61 5.59 -10.04 -0.82
CA LEU A 61 4.58 -9.64 0.17
C LEU A 61 3.51 -8.74 -0.46
N LYS A 62 3.93 -7.76 -1.26
CA LYS A 62 3.03 -6.87 -1.98
C LYS A 62 2.15 -7.65 -2.97
N GLU A 63 2.74 -8.52 -3.78
CA GLU A 63 2.02 -9.38 -4.74
C GLU A 63 1.04 -10.31 -4.03
N LYS A 64 1.45 -10.93 -2.92
CA LYS A 64 0.60 -11.79 -2.12
C LYS A 64 -0.62 -11.04 -1.60
N SER A 65 -0.45 -9.82 -1.08
CA SER A 65 -1.58 -8.99 -0.61
C SER A 65 -2.53 -8.61 -1.76
N GLN A 66 -2.00 -8.28 -2.94
CA GLN A 66 -2.78 -7.95 -4.13
C GLN A 66 -3.57 -9.17 -4.62
N LYS A 67 -2.93 -10.34 -4.69
CA LYS A 67 -3.57 -11.59 -5.10
C LYS A 67 -4.69 -11.99 -4.15
N SER A 68 -4.49 -11.86 -2.84
CA SER A 68 -5.52 -12.13 -1.82
C SER A 68 -6.78 -11.26 -2.01
N LEU A 69 -6.57 -9.97 -2.29
CA LEU A 69 -7.65 -9.04 -2.63
C LEU A 69 -8.37 -9.43 -3.93
N GLU A 70 -7.64 -9.81 -4.98
CA GLU A 70 -8.21 -10.24 -6.27
C GLU A 70 -9.00 -11.54 -6.17
N GLU A 71 -8.54 -12.50 -5.36
CA GLU A 71 -9.27 -13.73 -5.06
C GLU A 71 -10.58 -13.42 -4.34
N THR A 72 -10.57 -12.45 -3.42
CA THR A 72 -11.79 -11.96 -2.74
C THR A 72 -12.76 -11.33 -3.74
N ILE A 73 -12.29 -10.46 -4.64
CA ILE A 73 -13.13 -9.88 -5.70
C ILE A 73 -13.70 -10.97 -6.61
N THR A 74 -12.91 -12.00 -6.92
CA THR A 74 -13.37 -13.15 -7.73
C THR A 74 -14.48 -13.93 -7.03
N LYS A 75 -14.42 -14.11 -5.70
CA LYS A 75 -15.49 -14.73 -4.92
C LYS A 75 -16.76 -13.88 -4.96
N ILE A 76 -16.64 -12.55 -4.82
CA ILE A 76 -17.77 -11.62 -4.95
C ILE A 76 -18.39 -11.71 -6.35
N LYS A 77 -17.56 -11.81 -7.39
CA LYS A 77 -18.02 -12.02 -8.77
C LYS A 77 -18.91 -13.23 -8.93
N LYS A 78 -18.53 -14.35 -8.34
CA LYS A 78 -19.36 -15.56 -8.35
C LYS A 78 -20.68 -15.35 -7.59
N LEU A 79 -20.65 -14.70 -6.44
CA LEU A 79 -21.86 -14.43 -5.64
C LEU A 79 -22.85 -13.52 -6.37
N ILE A 80 -22.40 -12.39 -6.91
CA ILE A 80 -23.29 -11.45 -7.60
C ILE A 80 -23.87 -12.07 -8.88
N ASN A 81 -23.07 -12.82 -9.64
CA ASN A 81 -23.55 -13.42 -10.88
C ASN A 81 -24.58 -14.53 -10.67
N ASN A 82 -24.64 -15.14 -9.48
CA ASN A 82 -25.50 -16.28 -9.20
C ASN A 82 -26.76 -15.92 -8.40
N ASN A 83 -26.80 -14.76 -7.73
CA ASN A 83 -27.78 -14.49 -6.67
C ASN A 83 -28.67 -13.26 -6.91
N TYR A 84 -28.70 -12.69 -8.12
CA TYR A 84 -29.50 -11.50 -8.42
C TYR A 84 -30.40 -11.71 -9.64
N ASP A 85 -31.63 -11.21 -9.54
CA ASP A 85 -32.66 -11.30 -10.57
C ASP A 85 -32.40 -10.34 -11.74
N THR A 86 -33.10 -10.60 -12.84
CA THR A 86 -33.14 -9.78 -14.07
C THR A 86 -34.61 -9.53 -14.41
N PRO A 87 -35.02 -8.33 -14.87
CA PRO A 87 -34.22 -7.14 -15.23
C PRO A 87 -33.97 -6.16 -14.08
N TYR A 88 -33.07 -5.18 -14.27
CA TYR A 88 -32.91 -4.06 -13.34
C TYR A 88 -34.16 -3.15 -13.27
N HIS A 89 -34.85 -2.97 -14.40
CA HIS A 89 -36.08 -2.19 -14.49
C HIS A 89 -37.27 -3.11 -14.83
N LEU A 90 -38.25 -3.19 -13.93
CA LEU A 90 -39.41 -4.10 -14.08
C LEU A 90 -40.24 -3.83 -15.36
N ASN A 91 -40.20 -2.61 -15.88
CA ASN A 91 -40.90 -2.20 -17.10
C ASN A 91 -40.03 -2.30 -18.36
N ASP A 92 -38.81 -2.83 -18.26
CA ASP A 92 -37.88 -3.02 -19.38
C ASP A 92 -37.20 -4.40 -19.30
N PRO A 93 -37.92 -5.47 -19.72
CA PRO A 93 -37.41 -6.85 -19.64
C PRO A 93 -36.18 -7.13 -20.51
N GLU A 94 -35.97 -6.33 -21.55
CA GLU A 94 -34.80 -6.40 -22.44
C GLU A 94 -33.68 -5.44 -22.02
N GLY A 95 -33.88 -4.70 -20.93
CA GLY A 95 -32.92 -3.75 -20.38
C GLY A 95 -31.73 -4.40 -19.69
N SER A 96 -30.87 -3.56 -19.10
CA SER A 96 -29.64 -4.03 -18.44
C SER A 96 -29.91 -4.96 -17.25
N GLU A 97 -29.04 -5.96 -17.08
CA GLU A 97 -29.08 -6.85 -15.92
C GLU A 97 -28.49 -6.17 -14.68
N ILE A 98 -29.01 -6.50 -13.49
CA ILE A 98 -28.53 -5.95 -12.21
C ILE A 98 -27.03 -6.21 -12.03
N LYS A 99 -26.58 -7.43 -12.37
CA LYS A 99 -25.18 -7.84 -12.23
C LYS A 99 -24.24 -6.98 -13.09
N ASP A 100 -24.65 -6.62 -14.30
CA ASP A 100 -23.80 -5.87 -15.24
C ASP A 100 -23.63 -4.42 -14.78
N LEU A 101 -24.73 -3.79 -14.35
CA LEU A 101 -24.70 -2.45 -13.77
C LEU A 101 -23.88 -2.42 -12.48
N PHE A 102 -24.01 -3.44 -11.63
CA PHE A 102 -23.18 -3.57 -10.43
C PHE A 102 -21.70 -3.64 -10.82
N TRP A 103 -21.31 -4.51 -11.75
CA TRP A 103 -19.91 -4.68 -12.13
C TRP A 103 -19.31 -3.45 -12.79
N GLU A 104 -20.07 -2.72 -13.59
CA GLU A 104 -19.64 -1.44 -14.15
C GLU A 104 -19.22 -0.47 -13.02
N ARG A 105 -20.12 -0.27 -12.04
CA ARG A 105 -19.88 0.65 -10.93
C ARG A 105 -18.80 0.16 -9.98
N PHE A 106 -18.80 -1.13 -9.66
CA PHE A 106 -17.82 -1.75 -8.77
C PHE A 106 -16.42 -1.68 -9.36
N ASN A 107 -16.23 -2.03 -10.64
CA ASN A 107 -14.93 -1.98 -11.29
C ASN A 107 -14.39 -0.54 -11.33
N LYS A 108 -15.24 0.44 -11.64
CA LYS A 108 -14.85 1.86 -11.59
C LYS A 108 -14.46 2.29 -10.18
N SER A 109 -15.21 1.86 -9.15
CA SER A 109 -14.86 2.11 -7.75
C SER A 109 -13.50 1.51 -7.40
N GLN A 110 -13.22 0.28 -7.85
CA GLN A 110 -11.95 -0.39 -7.57
C GLN A 110 -10.76 0.29 -8.25
N GLN A 111 -10.92 0.77 -9.48
CA GLN A 111 -9.89 1.55 -10.19
C GLN A 111 -9.59 2.88 -9.47
N LEU A 112 -10.63 3.62 -9.09
CA LEU A 112 -10.47 4.87 -8.34
C LEU A 112 -9.82 4.65 -6.99
N TRP A 113 -10.18 3.56 -6.30
CA TRP A 113 -9.54 3.18 -5.04
C TRP A 113 -8.06 2.85 -5.23
N ILE A 114 -7.67 2.12 -6.27
CA ILE A 114 -6.24 1.84 -6.57
C ILE A 114 -5.46 3.14 -6.79
N ALA A 115 -6.01 4.07 -7.57
CA ALA A 115 -5.37 5.36 -7.80
C ALA A 115 -5.20 6.14 -6.49
N SER A 116 -6.27 6.24 -5.70
CA SER A 116 -6.24 6.91 -4.39
C SER A 116 -5.25 6.26 -3.43
N ARG A 117 -5.19 4.93 -3.38
CA ARG A 117 -4.25 4.16 -2.55
C ARG A 117 -2.81 4.51 -2.90
N ASN A 118 -2.48 4.52 -4.19
CA ASN A 118 -1.12 4.77 -4.65
C ASN A 118 -0.65 6.18 -4.26
N GLU A 119 -1.49 7.20 -4.51
CA GLU A 119 -1.19 8.58 -4.14
C GLU A 119 -1.10 8.76 -2.62
N PHE A 120 -2.04 8.16 -1.87
CA PHE A 120 -2.02 8.23 -0.41
C PHE A 120 -0.76 7.58 0.19
N CYS A 121 -0.36 6.42 -0.31
CA CYS A 121 0.84 5.75 0.18
C CYS A 121 2.13 6.47 -0.21
N ALA A 122 2.20 7.04 -1.41
CA ALA A 122 3.32 7.89 -1.82
C ALA A 122 3.43 9.13 -0.92
N ALA A 123 2.30 9.83 -0.68
CA ALA A 123 2.26 10.99 0.21
C ALA A 123 2.69 10.64 1.65
N SER A 124 2.25 9.49 2.16
CA SER A 124 2.62 9.01 3.49
C SER A 124 4.12 8.73 3.61
N ALA A 125 4.73 8.15 2.57
CA ALA A 125 6.16 7.86 2.53
C ALA A 125 7.03 9.12 2.44
N LEU A 126 6.54 10.20 1.82
CA LEU A 126 7.28 11.47 1.75
C LEU A 126 7.55 12.11 3.12
N LEU A 127 6.82 11.72 4.16
CA LEU A 127 6.96 12.30 5.49
C LEU A 127 8.29 11.96 6.18
N VAL A 128 9.03 10.94 5.72
CA VAL A 128 10.40 10.66 6.19
C VAL A 128 11.48 11.40 5.38
N GLY A 129 11.10 12.05 4.29
CA GLY A 129 12.03 12.66 3.32
C GLY A 129 12.58 11.66 2.30
N GLU A 130 12.86 12.14 1.10
CA GLU A 130 13.35 11.33 -0.04
C GLU A 130 14.71 10.67 0.21
N TRP A 131 15.54 11.26 1.08
CA TRP A 131 16.86 10.73 1.41
C TRP A 131 16.81 9.52 2.36
N ALA A 132 15.65 9.23 2.95
CA ALA A 132 15.53 8.16 3.93
C ALA A 132 15.43 6.79 3.22
N ALA A 133 16.36 5.89 3.54
CA ALA A 133 16.36 4.52 3.01
C ALA A 133 15.06 3.74 3.32
N SER A 134 14.29 4.17 4.32
CA SER A 134 13.01 3.56 4.70
C SER A 134 11.81 4.05 3.89
N GLN A 135 11.96 5.05 3.00
CA GLN A 135 10.84 5.62 2.26
C GLN A 135 10.08 4.56 1.45
N ASP A 136 10.79 3.77 0.65
CA ASP A 136 10.19 2.71 -0.18
C ASP A 136 9.55 1.60 0.66
N ASP A 137 10.15 1.28 1.81
CA ASP A 137 9.62 0.30 2.75
C ASP A 137 8.30 0.76 3.36
N LEU A 138 8.20 2.04 3.68
CA LEU A 138 6.98 2.66 4.19
C LEU A 138 5.88 2.70 3.14
N GLN A 139 6.21 3.07 1.90
CA GLN A 139 5.24 3.04 0.81
C GLN A 139 4.74 1.62 0.56
N THR A 140 5.65 0.64 0.54
CA THR A 140 5.32 -0.77 0.33
C THR A 140 4.43 -1.30 1.45
N GLN A 141 4.77 -1.04 2.72
CA GLN A 141 3.94 -1.42 3.86
C GLN A 141 2.56 -0.78 3.80
N CYS A 142 2.46 0.49 3.42
CA CYS A 142 1.19 1.17 3.25
C CYS A 142 0.31 0.48 2.21
N ILE A 143 0.87 0.11 1.04
CA ILE A 143 0.12 -0.59 -0.01
C ILE A 143 -0.40 -1.94 0.50
N ILE A 144 0.44 -2.71 1.20
CA ILE A 144 0.04 -4.00 1.80
C ILE A 144 -1.11 -3.80 2.77
N ASN A 145 -1.01 -2.82 3.67
CA ASN A 145 -2.06 -2.51 4.65
C ASN A 145 -3.38 -2.12 3.96
N GLN A 146 -3.32 -1.22 2.98
CA GLN A 146 -4.49 -0.80 2.23
C GLN A 146 -5.14 -1.95 1.46
N ASN A 147 -4.36 -2.87 0.88
CA ASN A 147 -4.88 -4.07 0.24
C ASN A 147 -5.65 -4.95 1.24
N ASN A 148 -5.06 -5.19 2.41
CA ASN A 148 -5.69 -5.98 3.47
C ASN A 148 -6.97 -5.32 3.99
N ASP A 149 -6.95 -4.00 4.22
CA ASP A 149 -8.13 -3.26 4.69
C ASP A 149 -9.26 -3.29 3.67
N ARG A 150 -8.95 -3.12 2.38
CA ARG A 150 -9.92 -3.22 1.29
C ARG A 150 -10.48 -4.64 1.20
N GLU A 151 -9.64 -5.66 1.33
CA GLU A 151 -10.07 -7.06 1.35
C GLU A 151 -11.07 -7.31 2.50
N GLN A 152 -10.78 -6.84 3.71
CA GLN A 152 -11.67 -6.99 4.86
C GLN A 152 -12.99 -6.25 4.68
N LEU A 153 -12.96 -5.02 4.16
CA LEU A 153 -14.16 -4.28 3.80
C LEU A 153 -15.04 -5.06 2.82
N LEU A 154 -14.42 -5.60 1.76
CA LEU A 154 -15.12 -6.38 0.74
C LEU A 154 -15.72 -7.68 1.30
N LYS A 155 -14.96 -8.40 2.14
CA LYS A 155 -15.46 -9.59 2.85
C LYS A 155 -16.66 -9.23 3.72
N ALA A 156 -16.51 -8.27 4.63
CA ALA A 156 -17.58 -7.87 5.55
C ALA A 156 -18.86 -7.40 4.82
N THR A 157 -18.71 -6.82 3.62
CA THR A 157 -19.84 -6.33 2.84
C THR A 157 -20.57 -7.46 2.10
N TYR A 158 -19.83 -8.38 1.46
CA TYR A 158 -20.39 -9.29 0.45
C TYR A 158 -20.24 -10.78 0.76
N ILE A 159 -19.25 -11.17 1.57
CA ILE A 159 -18.93 -12.56 1.89
C ILE A 159 -19.23 -12.75 3.38
N LYS A 160 -20.45 -13.16 3.69
CA LYS A 160 -20.89 -13.54 5.04
C LYS A 160 -20.63 -15.01 5.30
#